data_AF-A0A528BBD5-F1
#
_entry.id   AF-A0A528BBD5-F1
#
_cell.length_a   1.000
_cell.length_b   1.000
_cell.length_c   1.000
_cell.angle_alpha   90.00
_cell.angle_beta   90.00
_cell.angle_gamma   90.00
#
_symmetry.space_group_name_H-M   'P 1'
#
loop_
_entity.id
_entity.type
_entity.pdbx_description
1 polymer ?
#
loop_
_entity_poly.entity_id
_entity_poly.type
_entity_poly.pdbx_seq_one_letter_code
_entity_poly.pdbx_strand_id
1 'polypeptide(L)'
;LTMFGVTTPCVTSIAEQLRSTYDCMVFHATGTGGRSMEKLADSGLLSGVIDITTTEVCDLLFGGVLPATEDRFGAIARTKLPYVGSVGALDMVNFWAPPTIPQRYSGRLFYEHNPNVTLMRTTPDESRKIGEWIGARLSLCEGPVRFLIPEKGVSALDIEGGAFFDPEADAALFEAIERTIMPD
;
A
#
# COMPACT_ATOMS: atom_id res chain seq x y z
N LEU A 1 2.44 11.06 -4.84
CA LEU A 1 3.15 10.01 -4.08
C LEU A 1 2.29 9.60 -2.90
N THR A 2 2.04 8.30 -2.69
CA THR A 2 1.37 7.82 -1.47
C THR A 2 2.37 7.56 -0.35
N MET A 3 1.97 7.81 0.89
CA MET A 3 2.85 7.72 2.06
C MET A 3 2.11 7.24 3.30
N PHE A 4 2.82 6.55 4.17
CA PHE A 4 2.41 6.31 5.55
C PHE A 4 3.59 6.53 6.49
N GLY A 5 3.35 6.70 7.79
CA GLY A 5 4.42 7.04 8.75
C GLY A 5 5.64 6.13 8.63
N VAL A 6 5.41 4.83 8.48
CA VAL A 6 6.42 3.76 8.34
C VAL A 6 7.11 3.68 6.95
N THR A 7 6.65 4.45 5.96
CA THR A 7 7.26 4.55 4.62
C THR A 7 7.80 5.97 4.32
N THR A 8 7.68 6.90 5.27
CA THR A 8 8.14 8.29 5.15
C THR A 8 9.57 8.43 4.64
N PRO A 9 10.58 7.65 5.12
CA PRO A 9 11.95 7.79 4.62
C PRO A 9 12.08 7.56 3.10
N CYS A 10 11.37 6.55 2.58
CA CYS A 10 11.34 6.24 1.15
C CYS A 10 10.69 7.37 0.35
N VAL A 11 9.49 7.81 0.75
CA VAL A 11 8.73 8.84 0.02
C VAL A 11 9.45 10.17 0.02
N THR A 12 10.03 10.59 1.16
CA THR A 12 10.80 11.84 1.25
C THR A 12 12.03 11.81 0.35
N SER A 13 12.75 10.68 0.30
CA SER A 13 13.91 10.53 -0.58
C SER A 13 13.53 10.63 -2.06
N ILE A 14 12.42 10.02 -2.47
CA ILE A 14 11.93 10.10 -3.86
C ILE A 14 11.50 11.53 -4.20
N ALA A 15 10.71 12.17 -3.32
CA ALA A 15 10.25 13.53 -3.54
C ALA A 15 11.42 14.52 -3.68
N GLU A 16 12.47 14.39 -2.84
CA GLU A 16 13.66 15.23 -2.91
C GLU A 16 14.42 15.06 -4.23
N GLN A 17 14.51 13.83 -4.75
CA GLN A 17 15.15 13.57 -6.05
C GLN A 17 14.37 14.15 -7.23
N LEU A 18 13.05 14.24 -7.12
CA LEU A 18 12.17 14.71 -8.19
C LEU A 18 11.86 16.20 -8.17
N ARG A 19 12.05 16.88 -7.02
CA ARG A 19 11.60 18.27 -6.80
C ARG A 19 12.16 19.31 -7.77
N SER A 20 13.31 19.02 -8.41
CA SER A 20 13.92 19.93 -9.39
C SER A 20 13.19 19.92 -10.73
N THR A 21 12.38 18.88 -10.99
CA THR A 21 11.71 18.64 -12.28
C THR A 21 10.19 18.52 -12.13
N TYR A 22 9.70 18.09 -10.97
CA TYR A 22 8.27 17.85 -10.71
C TYR A 22 7.80 18.54 -9.44
N ASP A 23 6.56 19.03 -9.45
CA ASP A 23 5.85 19.44 -8.24
C ASP A 23 5.28 18.19 -7.53
N CYS A 24 5.91 17.81 -6.42
CA CYS A 24 5.64 16.54 -5.75
C CYS A 24 4.52 16.68 -4.73
N MET A 25 3.34 16.13 -5.04
CA MET A 25 2.22 16.02 -4.09
C MET A 25 2.28 14.71 -3.31
N VAL A 26 2.25 14.78 -1.97
CA VAL A 26 2.23 13.61 -1.08
C VAL A 26 0.83 13.41 -0.49
N PHE A 27 0.33 12.17 -0.58
CA PHE A 27 -0.98 11.76 -0.08
C PHE A 27 -0.80 10.73 1.04
N HIS A 28 -1.34 11.02 2.22
CA HIS A 28 -1.29 10.08 3.33
C HIS A 28 -2.30 8.95 3.10
N ALA A 29 -1.85 7.69 3.12
CA ALA A 29 -2.61 6.51 2.71
C ALA A 29 -3.66 6.08 3.77
N THR A 30 -4.63 6.96 4.03
CA THR A 30 -5.70 6.80 5.03
C THR A 30 -7.07 6.46 4.41
N GLY A 31 -7.06 5.88 3.22
CA GLY A 31 -8.22 5.67 2.36
C GLY A 31 -8.60 6.93 1.58
N THR A 32 -8.75 8.06 2.28
CA THR A 32 -9.03 9.37 1.66
C THR A 32 -7.86 9.87 0.82
N GLY A 33 -6.61 9.56 1.17
CA GLY A 33 -5.44 9.98 0.43
C GLY A 33 -5.36 9.35 -0.95
N GLY A 34 -5.44 8.01 -1.05
CA GLY A 34 -5.47 7.33 -2.34
C GLY A 34 -6.62 7.80 -3.22
N ARG A 35 -7.82 7.97 -2.66
CA ARG A 35 -8.98 8.52 -3.41
C ARG A 35 -8.75 9.94 -3.91
N SER A 36 -8.10 10.79 -3.11
CA SER A 36 -7.80 12.16 -3.51
C SER A 36 -6.76 12.20 -4.63
N MET A 37 -5.74 11.34 -4.55
CA MET A 37 -4.75 11.16 -5.60
C MET A 37 -5.42 10.69 -6.91
N GLU A 38 -6.25 9.65 -6.85
CA GLU A 38 -6.91 9.10 -8.04
C GLU A 38 -7.90 10.07 -8.66
N LYS A 39 -8.59 10.89 -7.87
CA LYS A 39 -9.45 11.96 -8.40
C LYS A 39 -8.66 13.00 -9.21
N LEU A 40 -7.44 13.33 -8.80
CA LEU A 40 -6.56 14.23 -9.55
C LEU A 40 -6.04 13.56 -10.84
N ALA A 41 -5.76 12.24 -10.79
CA ALA A 41 -5.42 11.47 -11.97
C ALA A 41 -6.56 11.48 -13.00
N ASP A 42 -7.78 11.14 -12.59
CA ASP A 42 -8.99 11.17 -13.45
C ASP A 42 -9.25 12.56 -14.05
N SER A 43 -8.85 13.63 -13.34
CA SER A 43 -8.99 15.01 -13.81
C SER A 43 -7.86 15.46 -14.75
N GLY A 44 -6.89 14.58 -15.07
CA GLY A 44 -5.74 14.90 -15.92
C GLY A 44 -4.77 15.91 -15.30
N LEU A 45 -4.77 16.06 -13.97
CA LEU A 45 -3.96 17.05 -13.25
C LEU A 45 -2.62 16.50 -12.76
N LEU A 46 -2.36 15.20 -12.97
CA LEU A 46 -1.11 14.55 -12.60
C LEU A 46 -0.33 14.15 -13.86
N SER A 47 0.99 14.32 -13.84
CA SER A 47 1.89 13.84 -14.90
C SER A 47 2.31 12.37 -14.72
N GLY A 48 2.13 11.82 -13.51
CA GLY A 48 2.54 10.47 -13.14
C GLY A 48 2.18 10.17 -11.69
N VAL A 49 2.16 8.89 -11.34
CA VAL A 49 1.87 8.41 -9.98
C VAL A 49 3.00 7.52 -9.49
N ILE A 50 3.46 7.80 -8.27
CA ILE A 50 4.38 6.95 -7.52
C ILE A 50 3.64 6.48 -6.26
N ASP A 51 3.13 5.27 -6.30
CA ASP A 51 2.22 4.66 -5.31
C ASP A 51 3.00 3.71 -4.40
N ILE A 52 3.89 4.27 -3.59
CA ILE A 52 4.77 3.51 -2.69
C ILE A 52 3.99 2.78 -1.60
N THR A 53 2.86 3.31 -1.16
CA THR A 53 2.16 2.87 0.05
C THR A 53 0.72 2.55 -0.28
N THR A 54 0.49 1.26 -0.47
CA THR A 54 -0.78 0.66 -0.91
C THR A 54 -1.55 0.03 0.25
N THR A 55 -1.18 0.32 1.50
CA THR A 55 -1.79 -0.17 2.78
C THR A 55 -3.31 -0.07 2.86
N GLU A 56 -3.92 0.90 2.15
CA GLU A 56 -5.37 1.05 2.07
C GLU A 56 -6.07 -0.22 1.52
N VAL A 57 -5.35 -1.07 0.79
CA VAL A 57 -5.82 -2.39 0.31
C VAL A 57 -5.97 -3.39 1.47
N CYS A 58 -5.06 -3.39 2.45
CA CYS A 58 -5.17 -4.23 3.64
C CYS A 58 -6.47 -3.93 4.39
N ASP A 59 -6.72 -2.65 4.62
CA ASP A 59 -7.93 -2.17 5.29
C ASP A 59 -9.20 -2.50 4.51
N LEU A 60 -9.18 -2.38 3.18
CA LEU A 60 -10.30 -2.78 2.32
C LEU A 60 -10.61 -4.28 2.46
N LEU A 61 -9.61 -5.14 2.37
CA LEU A 61 -9.81 -6.60 2.34
C LEU A 61 -10.12 -7.19 3.72
N PHE A 62 -9.63 -6.57 4.79
CA PHE A 62 -9.72 -7.11 6.15
C PHE A 62 -10.53 -6.23 7.11
N GLY A 63 -11.22 -5.21 6.59
CA GLY A 63 -12.15 -4.39 7.36
C GLY A 63 -11.45 -3.49 8.37
N GLY A 64 -10.30 -2.94 7.97
CA GLY A 64 -9.64 -1.86 8.70
C GLY A 64 -10.39 -0.52 8.59
N VAL A 65 -9.91 0.48 9.31
CA VAL A 65 -10.60 1.77 9.48
C VAL A 65 -10.19 2.84 8.47
N LEU A 66 -9.14 2.57 7.67
CA LEU A 66 -8.58 3.42 6.63
C LEU A 66 -8.67 2.79 5.21
N PRO A 67 -9.81 2.20 4.81
CA PRO A 67 -9.88 1.40 3.59
C PRO A 67 -9.84 2.26 2.33
N ALA A 68 -9.24 1.68 1.30
CA ALA A 68 -9.50 2.02 -0.08
C ALA A 68 -10.95 1.70 -0.46
N THR A 69 -11.33 2.02 -1.69
CA THR A 69 -12.58 1.53 -2.31
C THR A 69 -12.27 0.41 -3.29
N GLU A 70 -13.29 -0.33 -3.71
CA GLU A 70 -13.12 -1.37 -4.75
C GLU A 70 -12.57 -0.84 -6.08
N ASP A 71 -12.69 0.47 -6.34
CA ASP A 71 -12.11 1.15 -7.52
C ASP A 71 -10.62 1.51 -7.38
N ARG A 72 -9.91 1.14 -6.30
CA ARG A 72 -8.47 1.47 -6.17
C ARG A 72 -7.69 0.93 -7.36
N PHE A 73 -6.80 1.77 -7.89
CA PHE A 73 -6.06 1.65 -9.16
C PHE A 73 -6.90 1.89 -10.42
N GLY A 74 -8.22 2.05 -10.31
CA GLY A 74 -9.13 2.25 -11.44
C GLY A 74 -8.83 3.52 -12.24
N ALA A 75 -8.49 4.62 -11.56
CA ALA A 75 -8.08 5.86 -12.25
C ALA A 75 -6.83 5.66 -13.11
N ILE A 76 -5.88 4.82 -12.67
CA ILE A 76 -4.67 4.51 -13.43
C ILE A 76 -5.03 3.74 -14.70
N ALA A 77 -5.90 2.73 -14.59
CA ALA A 77 -6.38 1.97 -15.74
C ALA A 77 -7.12 2.85 -16.76
N ARG A 78 -7.99 3.75 -16.28
CA ARG A 78 -8.77 4.66 -17.14
C ARG A 78 -7.91 5.70 -17.86
N THR A 79 -6.93 6.27 -17.17
CA THR A 79 -6.16 7.42 -17.67
C THR A 79 -4.88 7.02 -18.39
N LYS A 80 -4.42 5.76 -18.22
CA LYS A 80 -3.15 5.24 -18.74
C LYS A 80 -1.93 6.06 -18.29
N LEU A 81 -2.07 6.74 -17.15
CA LEU A 81 -1.04 7.58 -16.59
C LEU A 81 0.19 6.74 -16.22
N PRO A 82 1.42 7.24 -16.43
CA PRO A 82 2.63 6.55 -15.98
C PRO A 82 2.55 6.24 -14.48
N TYR A 83 2.71 4.97 -14.12
CA TYR A 83 2.52 4.47 -12.77
C TYR A 83 3.73 3.66 -12.32
N VAL A 84 4.25 4.02 -11.14
CA VAL A 84 5.24 3.23 -10.39
C VAL A 84 4.62 2.84 -9.06
N GLY A 85 4.38 1.55 -8.84
CA GLY A 85 3.77 1.02 -7.62
C GLY A 85 4.75 0.25 -6.74
N SER A 86 4.40 0.10 -5.47
CA SER A 86 5.09 -0.79 -4.54
C SER A 86 4.11 -1.32 -3.47
N VAL A 87 4.66 -2.01 -2.48
CA VAL A 87 3.97 -2.79 -1.45
C VAL A 87 4.08 -2.16 -0.06
N GLY A 88 4.41 -0.88 0.02
CA GLY A 88 4.71 -0.22 1.29
C GLY A 88 3.54 -0.31 2.27
N ALA A 89 3.86 -0.66 3.51
CA ALA A 89 2.92 -0.86 4.61
C ALA A 89 1.81 -1.91 4.35
N LEU A 90 2.04 -2.88 3.45
CA LEU A 90 1.11 -4.02 3.26
C LEU A 90 1.22 -5.09 4.36
N ASP A 91 2.09 -4.88 5.34
CA ASP A 91 2.25 -5.66 6.57
C ASP A 91 1.21 -5.32 7.65
N MET A 92 0.34 -4.32 7.45
CA MET A 92 -0.57 -3.83 8.49
C MET A 92 -2.00 -3.56 8.03
N VAL A 93 -2.95 -3.88 8.91
CA VAL A 93 -4.35 -3.43 8.88
C VAL A 93 -4.56 -2.44 10.02
N ASN A 94 -5.21 -1.32 9.76
CA ASN A 94 -5.40 -0.27 10.75
C ASN A 94 -6.73 -0.45 11.51
N PHE A 95 -6.67 -0.38 12.83
CA PHE A 95 -7.83 -0.28 13.71
C PHE A 95 -7.72 0.94 14.61
N TRP A 96 -8.85 1.32 15.23
CA TRP A 96 -8.84 2.28 16.32
C TRP A 96 -8.28 1.61 17.59
N ALA A 97 -8.55 2.20 18.76
CA ALA A 97 -8.10 1.67 20.05
C ALA A 97 -8.43 0.17 20.21
N PRO A 98 -7.61 -0.60 20.97
CA PRO A 98 -7.74 -2.06 21.08
C PRO A 98 -9.15 -2.61 21.34
N PRO A 99 -10.02 -1.97 22.17
CA PRO A 99 -11.38 -2.44 22.39
C PRO A 99 -12.29 -2.43 21.16
N THR A 100 -11.93 -1.71 20.10
CA THR A 100 -12.70 -1.61 18.86
C THR A 100 -12.40 -2.74 17.87
N ILE A 101 -11.34 -3.52 18.12
CA ILE A 101 -10.89 -4.55 17.20
C ILE A 101 -11.91 -5.71 17.19
N PRO A 102 -12.39 -6.13 16.01
CA PRO A 102 -13.34 -7.23 15.91
C PRO A 102 -12.83 -8.52 16.57
N GLN A 103 -13.68 -9.20 17.35
CA GLN A 103 -13.32 -10.42 18.09
C GLN A 103 -12.75 -11.54 17.20
N ARG A 104 -13.12 -11.58 15.90
CA ARG A 104 -12.56 -12.52 14.92
C ARG A 104 -11.03 -12.39 14.74
N TYR A 105 -10.45 -11.26 15.14
CA TYR A 105 -9.01 -11.02 15.14
C TYR A 105 -8.36 -11.26 16.51
N SER A 106 -9.04 -11.94 17.43
CA SER A 106 -8.45 -12.36 18.69
C SER A 106 -7.21 -13.24 18.44
N GLY A 107 -6.14 -13.01 19.21
CA GLY A 107 -4.87 -13.75 19.09
C GLY A 107 -3.97 -13.31 17.94
N ARG A 108 -4.33 -12.25 17.20
CA ARG A 108 -3.47 -11.65 16.18
C ARG A 108 -2.35 -10.83 16.81
N LEU A 109 -1.28 -10.61 16.04
CA LEU A 109 -0.17 -9.75 16.43
C LEU A 109 -0.57 -8.28 16.23
N PHE A 110 -0.58 -7.53 17.32
CA PHE A 110 -0.94 -6.11 17.35
C PHE A 110 0.24 -5.25 17.76
N TYR A 111 0.28 -4.03 17.22
CA TYR A 111 1.20 -2.97 17.61
C TYR A 111 0.41 -1.72 17.96
N GLU A 112 0.51 -1.26 19.21
CA GLU A 112 -0.12 -0.02 19.67
C GLU A 112 0.70 1.18 19.18
N HIS A 113 0.31 1.75 18.05
CA HIS A 113 1.01 2.91 17.48
C HIS A 113 0.82 4.16 18.34
N ASN A 114 -0.41 4.38 18.82
CA ASN A 114 -0.75 5.41 19.80
C ASN A 114 -2.05 5.01 20.52
N PRO A 115 -2.51 5.75 21.56
CA PRO A 115 -3.71 5.39 22.32
C PRO A 115 -5.00 5.22 21.49
N ASN A 116 -5.05 5.79 20.28
CA ASN A 116 -6.22 5.75 19.40
C ASN A 116 -6.05 4.81 18.21
N VAL A 117 -4.84 4.33 17.90
CA VAL A 117 -4.55 3.56 16.68
C VAL A 117 -3.76 2.30 17.02
N THR A 118 -4.29 1.17 16.59
CA THR A 118 -3.65 -0.14 16.71
C THR A 118 -3.48 -0.75 15.34
N LEU A 119 -2.27 -1.22 15.05
CA LEU A 119 -1.93 -1.90 13.81
C LEU A 119 -2.01 -3.40 14.04
N MET A 120 -2.58 -4.15 13.09
CA MET A 120 -2.62 -5.61 13.10
C MET A 120 -1.73 -6.15 11.98
N ARG A 121 -0.77 -7.03 12.31
CA ARG A 121 0.13 -7.64 11.31
C ARG A 121 -0.65 -8.55 10.38
N THR A 122 -0.55 -8.36 9.07
CA THR A 122 -1.08 -9.28 8.05
C THR A 122 -0.34 -10.62 8.09
N THR A 123 -1.06 -11.70 7.85
CA THR A 123 -0.53 -13.08 7.78
C THR A 123 -0.11 -13.45 6.36
N PRO A 124 0.66 -14.53 6.14
CA PRO A 124 1.00 -14.99 4.80
C PRO A 124 -0.20 -15.22 3.87
N ASP A 125 -1.31 -15.75 4.39
CA ASP A 125 -2.53 -15.96 3.60
C ASP A 125 -3.24 -14.65 3.24
N GLU A 126 -3.20 -13.66 4.13
CA GLU A 126 -3.74 -12.33 3.87
C GLU A 126 -2.86 -11.56 2.89
N SER A 127 -1.54 -11.63 3.06
CA SER A 127 -0.52 -11.12 2.14
C SER A 127 -0.69 -11.65 0.72
N ARG A 128 -0.91 -12.96 0.56
CA ARG A 128 -1.19 -13.57 -0.75
C ARG A 128 -2.44 -12.97 -1.39
N LYS A 129 -3.54 -12.82 -0.62
CA LYS A 129 -4.78 -12.21 -1.12
C LYS A 129 -4.59 -10.75 -1.51
N ILE A 130 -3.81 -10.00 -0.73
CA ILE A 130 -3.46 -8.61 -1.06
C ILE A 130 -2.70 -8.56 -2.39
N GLY A 131 -1.66 -9.40 -2.55
CA GLY A 131 -0.85 -9.43 -3.76
C GLY A 131 -1.66 -9.80 -5.00
N GLU A 132 -2.51 -10.82 -4.89
CA GLU A 132 -3.43 -11.23 -5.96
C GLU A 132 -4.40 -10.10 -6.34
N TRP A 133 -4.95 -9.40 -5.33
CA TRP A 133 -5.87 -8.30 -5.56
C TRP A 133 -5.19 -7.12 -6.27
N ILE A 134 -4.00 -6.72 -5.83
CA ILE A 134 -3.24 -5.62 -6.43
C ILE A 134 -2.85 -5.98 -7.86
N GLY A 135 -2.24 -7.14 -8.08
CA GLY A 135 -1.77 -7.50 -9.41
C GLY A 135 -2.91 -7.74 -10.40
N ALA A 136 -4.06 -8.29 -9.97
CA ALA A 136 -5.25 -8.39 -10.81
C ALA A 136 -5.83 -7.03 -11.22
N ARG A 137 -5.66 -5.98 -10.41
CA ARG A 137 -6.07 -4.61 -10.79
C ARG A 137 -5.07 -3.96 -11.73
N LEU A 138 -3.79 -4.12 -11.46
CA LEU A 138 -2.73 -3.55 -12.28
C LEU A 138 -2.61 -4.23 -13.66
N SER A 139 -3.00 -5.50 -13.79
CA SER A 139 -3.06 -6.18 -15.09
C SER A 139 -4.12 -5.62 -16.06
N LEU A 140 -5.05 -4.81 -15.55
CA LEU A 140 -6.03 -4.07 -16.37
C LEU A 140 -5.50 -2.71 -16.86
N CYS A 141 -4.30 -2.30 -16.43
CA CYS A 141 -3.71 -1.03 -16.81
C CYS A 141 -2.94 -1.16 -18.13
N GLU A 142 -3.38 -0.45 -19.16
CA GLU A 142 -2.74 -0.44 -20.49
C GLU A 142 -1.68 0.67 -20.65
N GLY A 143 -1.46 1.48 -19.62
CA GLY A 143 -0.42 2.52 -19.59
C GLY A 143 0.94 1.98 -19.11
N PRO A 144 1.98 2.83 -19.08
CA PRO A 144 3.28 2.43 -18.55
C PRO A 144 3.19 2.09 -17.05
N VAL A 145 3.34 0.82 -16.71
CA VAL A 145 3.33 0.32 -15.32
C VAL A 145 4.70 -0.25 -14.97
N ARG A 146 5.22 0.15 -13.80
CA ARG A 146 6.36 -0.50 -13.14
C ARG A 146 5.98 -0.80 -11.71
N PHE A 147 6.28 -2.02 -11.25
CA PHE A 147 6.00 -2.43 -9.89
C PHE A 147 7.30 -2.88 -9.22
N LEU A 148 7.63 -2.29 -8.07
CA LEU A 148 8.91 -2.48 -7.39
C LEU A 148 8.70 -3.21 -6.06
N ILE A 149 9.42 -4.33 -5.89
CA ILE A 149 9.35 -5.18 -4.70
C ILE A 149 10.58 -4.93 -3.82
N PRO A 150 10.41 -4.47 -2.56
CA PRO A 150 11.49 -4.33 -1.60
C PRO A 150 11.70 -5.63 -0.82
N GLU A 151 12.61 -6.48 -1.30
CA GLU A 151 12.84 -7.84 -0.75
C GLU A 151 13.32 -7.90 0.71
N LYS A 152 13.62 -6.75 1.34
CA LYS A 152 14.10 -6.65 2.73
C LYS A 152 13.05 -6.14 3.71
N GLY A 153 11.79 -6.09 3.29
CA GLY A 153 10.66 -5.67 4.09
C GLY A 153 9.93 -4.46 3.52
N VAL A 154 8.67 -4.31 3.93
CA VAL A 154 7.72 -3.37 3.32
C VAL A 154 7.40 -2.14 4.19
N SER A 155 7.91 -2.09 5.42
CA SER A 155 7.67 -0.99 6.35
C SER A 155 8.79 -0.85 7.38
N ALA A 156 8.82 0.27 8.12
CA ALA A 156 9.75 0.42 9.25
C ALA A 156 9.51 -0.57 10.42
N LEU A 157 8.35 -1.25 10.47
CA LEU A 157 8.05 -2.30 11.45
C LEU A 157 8.42 -3.69 10.92
N ASP A 158 8.42 -3.85 9.61
CA ASP A 158 8.74 -5.06 8.87
C ASP A 158 10.17 -4.97 8.32
N ILE A 159 11.13 -5.13 9.24
CA ILE A 159 12.57 -5.19 9.00
C ILE A 159 13.15 -6.21 9.96
N GLU A 160 14.31 -6.79 9.69
CA GLU A 160 14.95 -7.74 10.61
C GLU A 160 15.03 -7.18 12.05
N GLY A 161 14.44 -7.90 13.02
CA GLY A 161 14.33 -7.47 14.42
C GLY A 161 13.18 -6.49 14.73
N GLY A 162 12.42 -6.08 13.73
CA GLY A 162 11.23 -5.23 13.85
C GLY A 162 10.01 -5.98 14.37
N ALA A 163 9.02 -5.23 14.84
CA ALA A 163 7.83 -5.80 15.48
C ALA A 163 6.97 -6.65 14.54
N PHE A 164 6.95 -6.31 13.25
CA PHE A 164 6.14 -6.95 12.20
C PHE A 164 6.99 -7.74 11.21
N PHE A 165 8.26 -8.01 11.53
CA PHE A 165 9.13 -8.80 10.66
C PHE A 165 8.57 -10.19 10.41
N ASP A 166 8.20 -10.47 9.16
CA ASP A 166 7.70 -11.78 8.75
C ASP A 166 8.08 -12.07 7.28
N PRO A 167 9.25 -12.70 7.04
CA PRO A 167 9.72 -12.98 5.69
C PRO A 167 8.82 -14.00 4.94
N GLU A 168 8.03 -14.81 5.65
CA GLU A 168 7.08 -15.72 5.00
C GLU A 168 5.89 -14.95 4.45
N ALA A 169 5.40 -13.96 5.19
CA ALA A 169 4.32 -13.09 4.72
C ALA A 169 4.75 -12.22 3.55
N ASP A 170 5.99 -11.73 3.55
CA ASP A 170 6.56 -10.94 2.47
C ASP A 170 6.73 -11.78 1.20
N ALA A 171 7.32 -12.99 1.32
CA ALA A 171 7.45 -13.90 0.19
C ALA A 171 6.09 -14.26 -0.42
N ALA A 172 5.07 -14.52 0.41
CA ALA A 172 3.72 -14.81 -0.06
C ALA A 172 3.07 -13.62 -0.80
N LEU A 173 3.34 -12.39 -0.35
CA LEU A 173 2.91 -11.17 -1.03
C LEU A 173 3.59 -11.03 -2.40
N PHE A 174 4.92 -11.20 -2.44
CA PHE A 174 5.71 -10.98 -3.65
C PHE A 174 5.37 -12.01 -4.73
N GLU A 175 5.33 -13.30 -4.37
CA GLU A 175 4.95 -14.38 -5.29
C GLU A 175 3.55 -14.14 -5.90
N ALA A 176 2.60 -13.68 -5.08
CA ALA A 176 1.25 -13.37 -5.53
C ALA A 176 1.21 -12.23 -6.55
N ILE A 177 2.01 -11.19 -6.35
CA ILE A 177 2.14 -10.05 -7.26
C ILE A 177 2.80 -10.48 -8.57
N GLU A 178 3.93 -11.18 -8.49
CA GLU A 178 4.68 -11.66 -9.66
C GLU A 178 3.85 -12.59 -10.54
N ARG A 179 3.01 -13.43 -9.93
CA ARG A 179 2.10 -14.32 -10.67
C ARG A 179 1.01 -13.55 -11.43
N THR A 180 0.58 -12.39 -10.94
CA THR A 180 -0.62 -11.70 -11.42
C THR A 180 -0.32 -10.50 -12.31
N ILE A 181 0.79 -9.79 -12.06
CA ILE A 181 1.32 -8.79 -12.98
C ILE A 181 2.15 -9.54 -14.02
N MET A 182 1.58 -9.80 -15.20
CA MET A 182 2.36 -10.41 -16.27
C MET A 182 3.47 -9.43 -16.68
N PRO A 183 4.76 -9.78 -16.54
CA PRO A 183 5.83 -8.97 -17.08
C PRO A 183 5.76 -8.99 -18.62
N ASP A 184 5.96 -7.82 -19.23
CA ASP A 184 6.27 -7.71 -20.66
C ASP A 184 7.51 -8.55 -21.03
#